data_AF-A0A7W1LLS7-F1
#
_entry.id   AF-A0A7W1LLS7-F1
#
_cell.length_a   1.000
_cell.length_b   1.000
_cell.length_c   1.000
_cell.angle_alpha   90.00
_cell.angle_beta   90.00
_cell.angle_gamma   90.00
#
_symmetry.space_group_name_H-M   'P 1'
#
loop_
_entity.id
_entity.type
_entity.pdbx_description
1 polymer ?
#
loop_
_entity_poly.entity_id
_entity_poly.type
_entity_poly.pdbx_seq_one_letter_code
_entity_poly.pdbx_strand_id
1 'polypeptide(L)' 'MAELATAHTSSLPPSTLRAIRLLLDDAFDGDVTEHDYEHALGGVHALLWDGAELI' A
#
# COMPACT_ATOMS: atom_id res chain seq x y z
N MET A 1 1.39 -10.65 -15.08
CA MET A 1 1.97 -9.45 -15.75
C MET A 1 1.64 -8.33 -14.82
N ALA A 2 2.64 -7.58 -14.39
CA ALA A 2 2.42 -6.56 -13.38
C ALA A 2 1.62 -5.38 -13.96
N GLU A 3 0.58 -4.95 -13.26
CA GLU A 3 -0.30 -3.84 -13.62
C GLU A 3 -0.10 -2.68 -12.65
N LEU A 4 0.21 -1.49 -13.17
CA LEU A 4 0.36 -0.27 -12.38
C LEU A 4 -0.98 0.45 -12.29
N ALA A 5 -1.40 0.77 -11.07
CA ALA A 5 -2.57 1.60 -10.79
C ALA A 5 -2.19 2.76 -9.88
N THR A 6 -2.90 3.90 -10.03
CA THR A 6 -2.81 5.03 -9.11
C THR A 6 -4.16 5.36 -8.53
N ALA A 7 -4.24 5.59 -7.21
CA ALA A 7 -5.49 5.96 -6.55
C ALA A 7 -5.23 6.89 -5.36
N HIS A 8 -6.13 7.84 -5.13
CA HIS A 8 -6.11 8.64 -3.91
C HIS A 8 -6.43 7.77 -2.69
N THR A 9 -5.87 8.09 -1.52
CA THR A 9 -6.08 7.34 -0.27
C THR A 9 -7.58 7.14 0.03
N SER A 10 -8.40 8.17 -0.20
CA SER A 10 -9.84 8.09 0.05
C SER A 10 -10.62 7.17 -0.91
N SER A 11 -9.99 6.75 -2.02
CA SER A 11 -10.57 5.85 -3.01
C SER A 11 -10.14 4.40 -2.82
N LEU A 12 -9.22 4.14 -1.88
CA LEU A 12 -8.73 2.79 -1.62
C LEU A 12 -9.70 2.01 -0.72
N PRO A 13 -10.10 0.79 -1.10
CA PRO A 13 -10.90 -0.04 -0.21
C PRO A 13 -10.05 -0.51 0.99
N PRO A 14 -10.68 -0.85 2.13
CA PRO A 14 -9.95 -1.32 3.31
C PRO A 14 -9.05 -2.54 3.07
N SER A 15 -9.40 -3.40 2.10
CA SER A 15 -8.57 -4.54 1.69
C SER A 15 -7.25 -4.11 1.07
N THR A 16 -7.26 -3.07 0.22
CA THR A 16 -6.04 -2.54 -0.41
C THR A 16 -5.17 -1.83 0.61
N LEU A 17 -5.76 -1.06 1.54
CA LEU A 17 -5.00 -0.44 2.64
C LEU A 17 -4.30 -1.49 3.52
N ARG A 18 -4.96 -2.63 3.80
CA ARG A 18 -4.32 -3.76 4.49
C ARG A 18 -3.19 -4.38 3.69
N ALA A 19 -3.36 -4.57 2.38
CA ALA A 19 -2.30 -5.10 1.52
C ALA A 19 -1.08 -4.16 1.49
N ILE A 20 -1.29 -2.84 1.39
CA ILE A 20 -0.22 -1.85 1.49
C ILE A 20 0.50 -1.97 2.84
N ARG A 21 -0.24 -2.07 3.96
CA ARG A 21 0.38 -2.21 5.28
C ARG A 21 1.22 -3.48 5.40
N LEU A 22 0.70 -4.62 4.95
CA LEU A 22 1.43 -5.89 4.98
C LEU A 22 2.70 -5.84 4.10
N LEU A 23 2.62 -5.21 2.93
CA LEU A 23 3.77 -5.05 2.05
C LEU A 23 4.84 -4.13 2.67
N LEU A 24 4.43 -3.04 3.33
CA LEU A 24 5.34 -2.16 4.06
C LEU A 24 5.98 -2.88 5.24
N ASP A 25 5.21 -3.67 6.00
CA ASP A 25 5.76 -4.44 7.11
C ASP A 25 6.78 -5.48 6.60
N ASP A 26 6.51 -6.17 5.49
CA ASP A 26 7.42 -7.17 4.91
C ASP A 26 8.70 -6.52 4.32
N ALA A 27 8.55 -5.45 3.52
CA ALA A 27 9.67 -4.80 2.84
C ALA A 27 10.65 -4.09 3.80
N PHE A 28 10.18 -3.73 5.00
CA PHE A 28 10.97 -3.02 6.01
C PHE A 28 11.20 -3.86 7.27
N ASP A 29 11.00 -5.19 7.21
CA ASP A 29 11.20 -6.10 8.35
C ASP A 29 10.45 -5.66 9.64
N GLY A 30 9.28 -5.03 9.48
CA GLY A 30 8.45 -4.51 10.56
C GLY A 30 8.88 -3.17 11.15
N ASP A 31 9.84 -2.46 10.56
CA ASP A 31 10.35 -1.17 11.06
C ASP A 31 9.45 0.03 10.68
N VAL A 32 8.30 -0.21 10.03
CA VAL A 32 7.30 0.82 9.75
C VAL A 32 6.40 0.98 10.96
N THR A 33 6.57 2.09 11.68
CA THR A 33 5.70 2.42 12.81
C THR A 33 4.32 2.89 12.36
N GLU A 34 3.37 2.97 13.29
CA GLU A 34 2.06 3.56 13.00
C GLU A 34 2.16 5.00 12.48
N HIS A 35 3.10 5.79 13.02
CA HIS A 35 3.28 7.19 12.61
C HIS A 35 3.89 7.31 11.20
N ASP A 36 4.80 6.41 10.85
CA ASP A 36 5.36 6.33 9.49
C ASP A 36 4.28 5.94 8.48
N TYR A 37 3.41 5.00 8.85
CA TYR A 37 2.26 4.63 8.02
C TYR A 37 1.28 5.80 7.84
N GLU A 38 0.98 6.56 8.89
CA GLU A 38 0.14 7.76 8.81
C GLU A 38 0.67 8.80 7.81
N HIS A 39 1.99 8.96 7.71
CA HIS A 39 2.62 9.88 6.73
C HIS A 39 2.37 9.48 5.26
N ALA A 40 2.08 8.20 4.99
CA ALA A 40 1.76 7.72 3.65
C ALA A 40 0.28 7.95 3.26
N LEU A 41 -0.58 8.41 4.19
CA LEU A 41 -2.00 8.61 3.95
C LEU A 41 -2.33 10.04 3.50
N GLY A 42 -3.46 10.18 2.81
CA GLY A 42 -4.01 11.47 2.37
C GLY A 42 -3.54 11.94 1.00
N GLY A 43 -2.62 11.19 0.35
CA GLY A 43 -2.12 11.47 -0.99
C GLY A 43 -2.60 10.47 -2.06
N VAL A 44 -1.86 10.41 -3.17
CA VAL A 44 -2.01 9.41 -4.24
C VAL A 44 -0.98 8.30 -4.06
N HIS A 45 -1.47 7.06 -4.13
CA HIS A 45 -0.65 5.84 -4.08
C HIS A 45 -0.37 5.34 -5.48
N ALA A 46 0.86 4.89 -5.74
CA ALA A 46 1.21 4.10 -6.91
C ALA A 46 1.33 2.63 -6.47
N LEU A 47 0.53 1.75 -7.05
CA LEU A 47 0.37 0.35 -6.63
C LEU A 47 0.65 -0.56 -7.82
N LEU A 48 1.58 -1.50 -7.66
CA LEU A 48 1.90 -2.49 -8.68
C LEU A 48 1.31 -3.85 -8.28
N TRP A 49 0.53 -4.45 -9.19
CA TRP A 49 -0.19 -5.70 -8.92
C TRP A 49 0.28 -6.80 -9.85
N ASP A 50 0.64 -7.98 -9.33
CA ASP A 50 0.75 -9.20 -10.14
C ASP A 50 -0.43 -10.13 -9.84
N GLY A 51 -1.43 -10.09 -10.73
CA GLY A 51 -2.71 -10.75 -10.50
C GLY A 51 -3.47 -10.10 -9.34
N ALA A 52 -3.60 -10.81 -8.21
CA ALA A 52 -4.29 -10.31 -7.02
C ALA A 52 -3.32 -9.88 -5.90
N GLU A 53 -2.01 -10.04 -6.12
CA GLU A 53 -0.97 -9.74 -5.14
C GLU A 53 -0.43 -8.32 -5.38
N LEU A 54 -0.27 -7.56 -4.30
CA LEU A 54 0.39 -6.26 -4.32
C LEU A 54 1.89 -6.48 -4.08
N ILE A 55 2.73 -5.97 -4.99
CA ILE A 55 4.19 -6.16 -5.00
C ILE A 55 4.95 -4.83 -5.05
#